data_AF-A0A8T4M5G2-F1
#
_entry.id   AF-A0A8T4M5G2-F1
#
_cell.length_a   1.000
_cell.length_b   1.000
_cell.length_c   1.000
_cell.angle_alpha   90.00
_cell.angle_beta   90.00
_cell.angle_gamma   90.00
#
_symmetry.space_group_name_H-M   'P 1'
#
loop_
_entity.id
_entity.type
_entity.pdbx_description
1 polymer ?
#
loop_
_entity_poly.entity_id
_entity_poly.type
_entity_poly.pdbx_seq_one_letter_code
_entity_poly.pdbx_strand_id
1 'polypeptide(L)'
;MQDNFRSFSGIALNQDYPQARILFGQLAKEIYEEVQRRFGKYELLRDRWSDAYSKTREYIDRLHYPILEKSTAFFLAAVNQILRQRKTGLRTATQADLEKALRIKYFREELLLHNITTSLVLRKGEESFDKESNKFMEIYLTKQLRERSRDIKFPVVIPLSSLELEEDTNSPYEGLAFKLNDDAEFVHAPIFNEEDNNFFSEDIDEKTGIPVRLRKEGNRYFNTGGYDYGLAELSVSSMGGSSDIEGFSINSYNCAFMYNPLHKGWNSRVLLVKP
;
A
#
# COMPACT_ATOMS: atom_id res chain seq x y z
N MET A 1 -3.16 6.22 -30.48
CA MET A 1 -3.44 5.23 -29.43
C MET A 1 -4.91 5.40 -29.06
N GLN A 2 -5.77 4.49 -29.52
CA GLN A 2 -7.23 4.62 -29.36
C GLN A 2 -7.64 4.23 -27.93
N ASP A 3 -8.37 5.13 -27.28
CA ASP A 3 -8.99 4.95 -25.96
C ASP A 3 -9.96 3.76 -25.97
N ASN A 4 -9.54 2.66 -25.35
CA ASN A 4 -10.37 1.48 -25.09
C ASN A 4 -10.95 1.49 -23.66
N PHE A 5 -11.26 2.65 -23.09
CA PHE A 5 -12.03 2.76 -21.86
C PHE A 5 -13.53 2.86 -22.19
N ARG A 6 -14.19 1.72 -22.45
CA ARG A 6 -15.66 1.67 -22.47
C ARG A 6 -16.19 1.73 -21.02
N SER A 7 -16.86 2.82 -20.67
CA SER A 7 -17.70 3.02 -19.46
C SER A 7 -18.88 2.03 -19.43
N PHE A 8 -19.49 1.61 -18.31
CA PHE A 8 -19.93 2.29 -17.10
C PHE A 8 -20.08 1.24 -15.97
N SER A 9 -19.24 1.28 -14.93
CA SER A 9 -19.50 0.75 -13.56
C SER A 9 -18.19 0.65 -12.76
N GLY A 10 -17.65 1.77 -12.30
CA GLY A 10 -16.64 1.84 -11.21
C GLY A 10 -15.29 1.11 -11.38
N ILE A 11 -15.03 0.53 -12.55
CA ILE A 11 -13.91 -0.38 -12.81
C ILE A 11 -13.47 -0.22 -14.27
N ALA A 12 -12.19 0.04 -14.50
CA ALA A 12 -11.58 0.06 -15.83
C ALA A 12 -10.85 -1.26 -16.09
N LEU A 13 -11.11 -1.86 -17.26
CA LEU A 13 -10.49 -3.10 -17.70
C LEU A 13 -9.30 -2.78 -18.60
N ASN A 14 -8.15 -3.43 -18.37
CA ASN A 14 -7.04 -3.47 -19.31
C ASN A 14 -7.01 -4.86 -19.97
N GLN A 15 -6.81 -4.91 -21.29
CA GLN A 15 -6.77 -6.17 -22.05
C GLN A 15 -5.52 -7.01 -21.74
N ASP A 16 -4.41 -6.36 -21.39
CA ASP A 16 -3.12 -6.96 -21.04
C ASP A 16 -3.04 -7.36 -19.56
N TYR A 17 -3.91 -6.81 -18.70
CA TYR A 17 -4.06 -7.21 -17.29
C TYR A 17 -5.53 -7.29 -16.86
N PRO A 18 -6.27 -8.28 -17.40
CA PRO A 18 -7.71 -8.38 -17.25
C PRO A 18 -8.18 -8.71 -15.83
N GLN A 19 -7.30 -8.82 -14.85
CA GLN A 19 -7.61 -8.92 -13.41
C GLN A 19 -7.48 -7.60 -12.66
N ALA A 20 -6.71 -6.63 -13.17
CA ALA A 20 -6.40 -5.39 -12.45
C ALA A 20 -7.36 -4.26 -12.81
N ARG A 21 -7.88 -3.60 -11.78
CA ARG A 21 -8.91 -2.55 -11.82
C ARG A 21 -8.47 -1.35 -11.02
N ILE A 22 -8.72 -0.14 -11.51
CA ILE A 22 -8.62 1.04 -10.65
C ILE A 22 -9.96 1.17 -9.91
N LEU A 23 -9.92 1.41 -8.60
CA LEU A 23 -11.11 1.80 -7.85
C LEU A 23 -11.42 3.28 -8.12
N PHE A 24 -12.54 3.55 -8.82
CA PHE A 24 -13.02 4.91 -9.07
C PHE A 24 -14.55 4.97 -9.14
N GLY A 25 -15.09 6.19 -9.22
CA GLY A 25 -16.50 6.46 -9.44
C GLY A 25 -17.41 5.95 -8.33
N GLN A 26 -18.61 5.46 -8.70
CA GLN A 26 -19.67 5.14 -7.74
C GLN A 26 -19.23 4.05 -6.73
N LEU A 27 -18.52 3.01 -7.17
CA LEU A 27 -18.01 1.98 -6.26
C LEU A 27 -16.99 2.54 -5.26
N ALA A 28 -16.10 3.42 -5.70
CA ALA A 28 -15.13 4.08 -4.82
C ALA A 28 -15.83 4.93 -3.76
N LYS A 29 -16.86 5.69 -4.17
CA LYS A 29 -17.69 6.49 -3.27
C LYS A 29 -18.40 5.62 -2.24
N GLU A 30 -19.06 4.55 -2.66
CA GLU A 30 -19.76 3.64 -1.76
C GLU A 30 -18.82 2.96 -0.75
N ILE A 31 -17.62 2.56 -1.18
CA ILE A 31 -16.62 1.97 -0.29
C ILE A 31 -16.16 3.03 0.71
N TYR A 32 -15.84 4.24 0.26
CA TYR A 32 -15.42 5.33 1.14
C TYR A 32 -16.51 5.68 2.17
N GLU A 33 -17.75 5.89 1.73
CA GLU A 33 -18.88 6.17 2.61
C GLU A 33 -19.08 5.06 3.65
N GLU A 34 -18.91 3.80 3.25
CA GLU A 34 -18.97 2.67 4.15
C GLU A 34 -17.79 2.62 5.14
N VAL A 35 -16.57 2.99 4.72
CA VAL A 35 -15.42 3.17 5.63
C VAL A 35 -15.74 4.26 6.65
N GLN A 36 -16.23 5.42 6.22
CA GLN A 36 -16.57 6.53 7.12
C GLN A 36 -17.71 6.17 8.06
N ARG A 37 -18.74 5.46 7.57
CA ARG A 37 -19.87 5.02 8.41
C ARG A 37 -19.42 4.10 9.54
N ARG A 38 -18.43 3.24 9.30
CA ARG A 38 -17.95 2.26 10.29
C ARG A 38 -16.83 2.80 11.17
N PHE A 39 -15.90 3.54 10.57
CA PHE A 39 -14.63 3.89 11.17
C PHE A 39 -14.37 5.41 11.21
N GLY A 40 -15.31 6.25 10.77
CA GLY A 40 -15.13 7.72 10.74
C GLY A 40 -14.99 8.35 12.13
N LYS A 41 -15.27 7.59 13.20
CA LYS A 41 -14.96 8.00 14.57
C LYS A 41 -13.45 8.05 14.86
N TYR A 42 -12.62 7.30 14.12
CA TYR A 42 -11.16 7.30 14.25
C TYR A 42 -10.54 8.38 13.34
N GLU A 43 -9.80 9.32 13.91
CA GLU A 43 -9.15 10.42 13.20
C GLU A 43 -8.19 9.93 12.12
N LEU A 44 -7.47 8.83 12.39
CA LEU A 44 -6.60 8.15 11.41
C LEU A 44 -7.30 7.84 10.06
N LEU A 45 -8.61 7.62 10.08
CA LEU A 45 -9.45 7.29 8.92
C LEU A 45 -10.36 8.43 8.48
N ARG A 46 -10.44 9.52 9.26
CA ARG A 46 -11.21 10.71 8.94
C ARG A 46 -10.52 11.53 7.84
N ASP A 47 -11.28 12.23 7.00
CA ASP A 47 -10.80 13.20 6.00
C ASP A 47 -9.86 12.67 4.90
N ARG A 48 -9.80 11.35 4.68
CA ARG A 48 -9.02 10.78 3.57
C ARG A 48 -9.68 10.95 2.18
N TRP A 49 -10.86 11.55 2.15
CA TRP A 49 -11.56 11.96 0.94
C TRP A 49 -11.64 13.47 0.89
N SER A 50 -11.20 14.02 -0.22
CA SER A 50 -11.12 15.44 -0.41
C SER A 50 -11.88 15.80 -1.67
N ASP A 51 -12.78 16.78 -1.54
CA ASP A 51 -13.40 17.46 -2.68
C ASP A 51 -12.41 18.44 -3.36
N ALA A 52 -11.11 18.41 -3.01
CA ALA A 52 -10.09 19.32 -3.53
C ALA A 52 -9.85 19.22 -5.05
N TYR A 53 -10.57 18.35 -5.74
CA TYR A 53 -10.72 18.41 -7.19
C TYR A 53 -11.43 19.67 -7.71
N SER A 54 -12.12 20.41 -6.86
CA SER A 54 -12.80 21.66 -7.25
C SER A 54 -11.88 22.78 -7.77
N LYS A 55 -10.54 22.62 -7.76
CA LYS A 55 -9.61 23.67 -8.21
C LYS A 55 -8.50 23.26 -9.20
N THR A 56 -8.40 21.99 -9.63
CA THR A 56 -7.41 21.57 -10.64
C THR A 56 -8.05 21.28 -12.01
N ARG A 57 -8.17 22.36 -12.80
CA ARG A 57 -8.39 22.51 -14.26
C ARG A 57 -8.76 21.26 -15.08
N GLU A 58 -9.98 21.30 -15.63
CA GLU A 58 -10.39 21.06 -17.04
C GLU A 58 -10.30 19.62 -17.59
N TYR A 59 -9.35 18.80 -17.17
CA TYR A 59 -9.21 17.42 -17.68
C TYR A 59 -10.00 16.39 -16.85
N ILE A 60 -10.13 16.62 -15.54
CA ILE A 60 -10.88 15.74 -14.62
C ILE A 60 -12.32 16.23 -14.39
N ASP A 61 -12.60 17.50 -14.71
CA ASP A 61 -13.96 18.06 -14.76
C ASP A 61 -14.89 17.32 -15.73
N ARG A 62 -14.35 16.54 -16.69
CA ARG A 62 -15.18 15.65 -17.52
C ARG A 62 -15.60 14.36 -16.84
N LEU A 63 -14.87 13.91 -15.82
CA LEU A 63 -15.12 12.63 -15.15
C LEU A 63 -15.88 12.77 -13.84
N HIS A 64 -15.96 13.95 -13.19
CA HIS A 64 -16.76 14.23 -11.98
C HIS A 64 -16.61 13.19 -10.83
N TYR A 65 -15.58 12.35 -10.87
CA TYR A 65 -15.45 11.27 -9.92
C TYR A 65 -14.44 11.65 -8.85
N PRO A 66 -14.84 11.59 -7.57
CA PRO A 66 -13.94 11.86 -6.46
C PRO A 66 -12.79 10.84 -6.41
N ILE A 67 -11.63 11.30 -5.95
CA ILE A 67 -10.39 10.51 -5.87
C ILE A 67 -9.90 10.52 -4.42
N LEU A 68 -9.34 9.39 -3.97
CA LEU A 68 -8.75 9.26 -2.63
C LEU A 68 -7.43 10.04 -2.60
N GLU A 69 -7.21 10.97 -1.66
CA GLU A 69 -5.98 11.77 -1.68
C GLU A 69 -4.82 11.11 -0.95
N LYS A 70 -5.09 10.30 0.09
CA LYS A 70 -4.06 9.60 0.88
C LYS A 70 -4.62 8.30 1.48
N SER A 71 -4.11 7.15 1.06
CA SER A 71 -4.48 5.86 1.67
C SER A 71 -3.44 5.45 2.71
N THR A 72 -3.86 5.23 3.95
CA THR A 72 -3.02 4.62 5.00
C THR A 72 -3.16 3.10 4.94
N ALA A 73 -2.22 2.36 5.54
CA ALA A 73 -2.38 0.91 5.72
C ALA A 73 -3.71 0.55 6.41
N PHE A 74 -4.15 1.34 7.39
CA PHE A 74 -5.46 1.17 8.04
C PHE A 74 -6.62 1.39 7.07
N PHE A 75 -6.58 2.45 6.25
CA PHE A 75 -7.64 2.71 5.28
C PHE A 75 -7.75 1.57 4.26
N LEU A 76 -6.61 1.08 3.76
CA LEU A 76 -6.58 -0.03 2.81
C LEU A 76 -7.05 -1.35 3.45
N ALA A 77 -6.72 -1.61 4.72
CA ALA A 77 -7.28 -2.74 5.46
C ALA A 77 -8.81 -2.63 5.59
N ALA A 78 -9.35 -1.44 5.90
CA ALA A 78 -10.79 -1.21 5.94
C ALA A 78 -11.46 -1.44 4.57
N VAL A 79 -10.84 -0.96 3.48
CA VAL A 79 -11.30 -1.20 2.10
C VAL A 79 -11.36 -2.70 1.80
N ASN A 80 -10.30 -3.45 2.10
CA ASN A 80 -10.26 -4.90 1.89
C ASN A 80 -11.33 -5.63 2.70
N GLN A 81 -11.53 -5.23 3.96
CA GLN A 81 -12.58 -5.77 4.83
C GLN A 81 -13.98 -5.59 4.20
N ILE A 82 -14.29 -4.39 3.68
CA ILE A 82 -15.57 -4.11 3.02
C ILE A 82 -15.71 -4.91 1.72
N LEU A 83 -14.67 -4.96 0.88
CA LEU A 83 -14.67 -5.71 -0.38
C LEU A 83 -14.92 -7.21 -0.17
N ARG A 84 -14.32 -7.79 0.87
CA ARG A 84 -14.50 -9.19 1.28
C ARG A 84 -15.92 -9.47 1.76
N GLN A 85 -16.45 -8.62 2.65
CA GLN A 85 -17.81 -8.78 3.16
C GLN A 85 -18.89 -8.65 2.08
N ARG A 86 -18.66 -7.77 1.08
CA ARG A 86 -19.51 -7.67 -0.11
C ARG A 86 -19.33 -8.83 -1.10
N LYS A 87 -18.44 -9.79 -0.83
CA LYS A 87 -18.12 -10.94 -1.70
C LYS A 87 -17.82 -10.54 -3.14
N THR A 88 -17.16 -9.39 -3.31
CA THR A 88 -16.85 -8.86 -4.65
C THR A 88 -15.83 -9.70 -5.41
N GLY A 89 -15.04 -10.51 -4.68
CA GLY A 89 -13.86 -11.19 -5.22
C GLY A 89 -12.72 -10.23 -5.58
N LEU A 90 -12.78 -8.98 -5.10
CA LEU A 90 -11.73 -7.98 -5.30
C LEU A 90 -10.93 -7.80 -4.01
N ARG A 91 -9.64 -7.48 -4.15
CA ARG A 91 -8.75 -7.03 -3.08
C ARG A 91 -7.84 -5.92 -3.57
N THR A 92 -7.24 -5.15 -2.68
CA THR A 92 -6.14 -4.25 -3.07
C THR A 92 -4.97 -5.06 -3.65
N ALA A 93 -4.23 -4.46 -4.58
CA ALA A 93 -3.05 -5.05 -5.18
C ALA A 93 -2.00 -5.40 -4.11
N THR A 94 -1.44 -6.60 -4.22
CA THR A 94 -0.23 -6.96 -3.47
C THR A 94 1.00 -6.38 -4.16
N GLN A 95 2.15 -6.54 -3.52
CA GLN A 95 3.44 -6.28 -4.12
C GLN A 95 3.57 -6.97 -5.50
N ALA A 96 3.31 -8.28 -5.58
CA ALA A 96 3.40 -9.04 -6.83
C ALA A 96 2.50 -8.49 -7.95
N ASP A 97 1.32 -7.98 -7.60
CA ASP A 97 0.41 -7.43 -8.60
C ASP A 97 0.90 -6.10 -9.17
N LEU A 98 1.49 -5.25 -8.32
CA LEU A 98 2.12 -4.01 -8.77
C LEU A 98 3.32 -4.30 -9.67
N GLU A 99 4.13 -5.29 -9.32
CA GLU A 99 5.26 -5.72 -10.15
C GLU A 99 4.82 -6.17 -11.54
N LYS A 100 3.75 -6.97 -11.61
CA LYS A 100 3.15 -7.38 -12.89
C LYS A 100 2.64 -6.17 -13.66
N ALA A 101 1.92 -5.26 -13.01
CA ALA A 101 1.41 -4.04 -13.63
C ALA A 101 2.54 -3.13 -14.17
N LEU A 102 3.65 -3.01 -13.43
CA LEU A 102 4.83 -2.24 -13.83
C LEU A 102 5.51 -2.85 -15.07
N ARG A 103 5.68 -4.18 -15.11
CA ARG A 103 6.32 -4.88 -16.23
C ARG A 103 5.60 -4.67 -17.56
N ILE A 104 4.27 -4.68 -17.53
CA ILE A 104 3.43 -4.41 -18.71
C ILE A 104 3.20 -2.91 -18.97
N LYS A 105 3.85 -2.02 -18.20
CA LYS A 105 3.74 -0.56 -18.31
C LYS A 105 2.32 -0.04 -18.09
N TYR A 106 1.49 -0.73 -17.30
CA TYR A 106 0.09 -0.37 -17.10
C TYR A 106 -0.10 1.00 -16.42
N PHE A 107 0.80 1.36 -15.52
CA PHE A 107 0.79 2.63 -14.77
C PHE A 107 2.14 3.33 -14.84
N ARG A 108 2.80 3.26 -16.00
CA ARG A 108 4.20 3.70 -16.09
C ARG A 108 4.34 5.15 -15.64
N GLU A 109 3.42 6.05 -15.97
CA GLU A 109 3.51 7.46 -15.58
C GLU A 109 3.02 7.70 -14.14
N GLU A 110 1.96 7.01 -13.70
CA GLU A 110 1.37 7.21 -12.38
C GLU A 110 2.19 6.60 -11.23
N LEU A 111 2.94 5.52 -11.47
CA LEU A 111 3.79 4.89 -10.45
C LEU A 111 5.16 5.57 -10.32
N LEU A 112 5.62 6.30 -11.35
CA LEU A 112 6.90 7.03 -11.34
C LEU A 112 6.97 8.15 -10.32
N LEU A 113 5.82 8.64 -9.84
CA LEU A 113 5.76 9.79 -8.94
C LEU A 113 5.32 9.41 -7.52
N HIS A 114 4.96 8.14 -7.27
CA HIS A 114 4.21 7.77 -6.07
C HIS A 114 4.74 6.49 -5.41
N ASN A 115 4.75 6.51 -4.08
CA ASN A 115 4.93 5.32 -3.27
C ASN A 115 3.56 4.67 -3.04
N ILE A 116 3.43 3.39 -3.39
CA ILE A 116 2.21 2.62 -3.09
C ILE A 116 2.51 1.62 -1.99
N THR A 117 1.89 1.81 -0.82
CA THR A 117 1.94 0.82 0.27
C THR A 117 1.10 -0.40 -0.11
N THR A 118 1.72 -1.58 -0.10
CA THR A 118 1.05 -2.85 -0.45
C THR A 118 0.95 -3.82 0.71
N SER A 119 1.86 -3.71 1.67
CA SER A 119 2.02 -4.69 2.74
C SER A 119 2.58 -4.04 4.01
N LEU A 120 2.54 -4.78 5.11
CA LEU A 120 3.34 -4.53 6.31
C LEU A 120 4.52 -5.51 6.35
N VAL A 121 5.67 -5.04 6.79
CA VAL A 121 6.85 -5.86 7.11
C VAL A 121 6.98 -5.91 8.62
N LEU A 122 6.87 -7.12 9.16
CA LEU A 122 7.05 -7.40 10.58
C LEU A 122 8.41 -8.07 10.78
N ARG A 123 9.30 -7.42 11.50
CA ARG A 123 10.61 -7.94 11.91
C ARG A 123 10.52 -8.47 13.34
N LYS A 124 11.50 -9.27 13.76
CA LYS A 124 11.57 -9.74 15.14
C LYS A 124 12.23 -8.62 15.98
N GLY A 125 11.45 -7.75 16.60
CA GLY A 125 11.93 -6.74 17.53
C GLY A 125 11.70 -7.15 18.98
N GLU A 126 12.72 -7.76 19.61
CA GLU A 126 12.81 -7.69 21.08
C GLU A 126 13.33 -6.28 21.51
N GLU A 127 13.94 -5.54 20.58
CA GLU A 127 14.59 -4.24 20.82
C GLU A 127 14.32 -3.22 19.68
N SER A 128 13.05 -3.01 19.27
CA SER A 128 12.77 -1.89 18.34
C SER A 128 13.02 -0.56 19.06
N PHE A 129 13.92 0.27 18.55
CA PHE A 129 14.11 1.63 19.03
C PHE A 129 12.98 2.53 18.49
N ASP A 130 12.22 3.12 19.41
CA ASP A 130 11.31 4.24 19.20
C ASP A 130 10.09 4.07 18.27
N LYS A 131 9.00 3.59 18.87
CA LYS A 131 7.71 4.29 19.09
C LYS A 131 6.77 3.31 19.77
N GLU A 132 6.27 3.64 20.96
CA GLU A 132 5.37 2.74 21.73
C GLU A 132 4.19 2.22 20.90
N SER A 133 3.71 3.00 19.94
CA SER A 133 2.63 2.62 19.04
C SER A 133 2.96 1.48 18.07
N ASN A 134 4.12 1.54 17.41
CA ASN A 134 4.55 0.48 16.51
C ASN A 134 4.83 -0.82 17.29
N LYS A 135 5.38 -0.70 18.51
CA LYS A 135 5.65 -1.84 19.39
C LYS A 135 4.37 -2.59 19.78
N PHE A 136 3.29 -1.87 20.08
CA PHE A 136 1.99 -2.51 20.34
C PHE A 136 1.56 -3.35 19.13
N MET A 137 1.53 -2.76 17.94
CA MET A 137 1.05 -3.44 16.73
C MET A 137 1.95 -4.60 16.32
N GLU A 138 3.26 -4.46 16.50
CA GLU A 138 4.23 -5.54 16.30
C GLU A 138 3.93 -6.74 17.20
N ILE A 139 3.78 -6.53 18.50
CA ILE A 139 3.46 -7.59 19.47
C ILE A 139 2.11 -8.23 19.12
N TYR A 140 1.13 -7.39 18.80
CA TYR A 140 -0.23 -7.82 18.47
C TYR A 140 -0.27 -8.71 17.23
N LEU A 141 0.35 -8.28 16.13
CA LEU A 141 0.45 -9.06 14.89
C LEU A 141 1.32 -10.32 15.08
N THR A 142 2.42 -10.22 15.82
CA THR A 142 3.29 -11.37 16.14
C THR A 142 2.51 -12.47 16.86
N LYS A 143 1.67 -12.09 17.83
CA LYS A 143 0.82 -13.04 18.54
C LYS A 143 -0.14 -13.76 17.59
N GLN A 144 -0.88 -13.02 16.76
CA GLN A 144 -1.82 -13.59 15.79
C GLN A 144 -1.13 -14.51 14.78
N LEU A 145 0.07 -14.16 14.33
CA LEU A 145 0.86 -15.00 13.43
C LEU A 145 1.32 -16.31 14.10
N ARG A 146 1.78 -16.24 15.37
CA ARG A 146 2.20 -17.43 16.13
C ARG A 146 1.04 -18.37 16.47
N GLU A 147 -0.16 -17.82 16.63
CA GLU A 147 -1.39 -18.61 16.78
C GLU A 147 -1.70 -19.42 15.51
N ARG A 148 -1.35 -18.91 14.33
CA ARG A 148 -1.51 -19.60 13.03
C ARG A 148 -0.37 -20.56 12.70
N SER A 149 0.87 -20.20 13.04
CA SER A 149 2.06 -21.00 12.76
C SER A 149 3.09 -20.86 13.87
N ARG A 150 3.32 -21.95 14.61
CA ARG A 150 4.28 -21.99 15.73
C ARG A 150 5.72 -21.78 15.27
N ASP A 151 6.04 -22.16 14.04
CA ASP A 151 7.39 -22.11 13.46
C ASP A 151 7.61 -20.89 12.55
N ILE A 152 6.86 -19.81 12.77
CA ILE A 152 6.97 -18.62 11.93
C ILE A 152 8.38 -18.01 12.01
N LYS A 153 8.94 -17.73 10.83
CA LYS A 153 10.26 -17.10 10.66
C LYS A 153 10.08 -15.64 10.29
N PHE A 154 10.90 -14.78 10.88
CA PHE A 154 10.93 -13.35 10.60
C PHE A 154 12.13 -12.98 9.71
N PRO A 155 12.08 -11.85 8.98
CA PRO A 155 10.95 -10.94 8.79
C PRO A 155 9.82 -11.55 7.97
N VAL A 156 8.61 -11.05 8.17
CA VAL A 156 7.40 -11.49 7.49
C VAL A 156 6.75 -10.32 6.76
N VAL A 157 6.34 -10.54 5.52
CA VAL A 157 5.48 -9.62 4.78
C VAL A 157 4.04 -10.06 4.91
N ILE A 158 3.19 -9.13 5.34
CA ILE A 158 1.76 -9.30 5.49
C ILE A 158 1.09 -8.36 4.49
N PRO A 159 0.58 -8.86 3.35
CA PRO A 159 -0.19 -8.04 2.42
C PRO A 159 -1.33 -7.30 3.12
N LEU A 160 -1.63 -6.07 2.73
CA LEU A 160 -2.75 -5.33 3.34
C LEU A 160 -4.10 -6.00 3.08
N SER A 161 -4.21 -6.82 2.03
CA SER A 161 -5.37 -7.67 1.77
C SER A 161 -5.53 -8.81 2.78
N SER A 162 -4.48 -9.17 3.51
CA SER A 162 -4.48 -10.15 4.59
C SER A 162 -4.89 -9.54 5.94
N LEU A 163 -5.17 -8.24 5.98
CA LEU A 163 -5.55 -7.51 7.18
C LEU A 163 -7.02 -7.07 7.15
N GLU A 164 -7.59 -6.99 8.34
CA GLU A 164 -8.84 -6.33 8.69
C GLU A 164 -8.59 -5.36 9.85
N LEU A 165 -9.58 -4.52 10.12
CA LEU A 165 -9.57 -3.67 11.30
C LEU A 165 -10.49 -4.22 12.38
N GLU A 166 -10.02 -4.13 13.62
CA GLU A 166 -10.84 -4.37 14.80
C GLU A 166 -10.63 -3.29 15.85
N GLU A 167 -11.62 -3.16 16.75
CA GLU A 167 -11.52 -2.25 17.88
C GLU A 167 -10.76 -2.96 19.01
N ASP A 168 -9.71 -2.32 19.52
CA ASP A 168 -8.97 -2.75 20.71
C ASP A 168 -8.68 -1.52 21.56
N THR A 169 -9.29 -1.44 22.75
CA THR A 169 -9.13 -0.29 23.66
C THR A 169 -7.70 -0.04 24.12
N ASN A 170 -6.82 -1.03 24.00
CA ASN A 170 -5.40 -0.91 24.34
C ASN A 170 -4.56 -0.42 23.16
N SER A 171 -5.14 -0.35 21.96
CA SER A 171 -4.42 0.11 20.78
C SER A 171 -4.12 1.61 20.88
N PRO A 172 -2.86 2.01 20.72
CA PRO A 172 -2.46 3.42 20.71
C PRO A 172 -2.89 4.15 19.42
N TYR A 173 -3.41 3.43 18.42
CA TYR A 173 -4.01 4.03 17.23
C TYR A 173 -5.49 4.32 17.47
N GLU A 174 -5.77 5.10 18.51
CA GLU A 174 -7.13 5.55 18.90
C GLU A 174 -8.11 4.39 19.15
N GLY A 175 -7.61 3.24 19.59
CA GLY A 175 -8.43 2.06 19.83
C GLY A 175 -8.67 1.17 18.60
N LEU A 176 -7.88 1.34 17.52
CA LEU A 176 -7.99 0.57 16.28
C LEU A 176 -6.75 -0.32 16.08
N ALA A 177 -6.93 -1.60 15.77
CA ALA A 177 -5.83 -2.55 15.58
C ALA A 177 -5.94 -3.30 14.24
N PHE A 178 -4.80 -3.80 13.76
CA PHE A 178 -4.78 -4.72 12.63
C PHE A 178 -5.04 -6.15 13.10
N LYS A 179 -5.97 -6.80 12.40
CA LYS A 179 -6.29 -8.21 12.58
C LYS A 179 -5.97 -8.99 11.31
N LEU A 180 -5.35 -10.16 11.43
CA LEU A 180 -5.27 -11.10 10.32
C LEU A 180 -6.67 -11.68 10.05
N ASN A 181 -7.15 -11.59 8.82
CA ASN A 181 -8.40 -12.27 8.43
C ASN A 181 -8.20 -13.79 8.30
N ASP A 182 -9.28 -14.57 8.26
CA ASP A 182 -9.20 -16.04 8.28
C ASP A 182 -8.33 -16.60 7.14
N ASP A 183 -8.35 -15.97 5.97
CA ASP A 183 -7.56 -16.35 4.79
C ASP A 183 -6.21 -15.63 4.68
N ALA A 184 -5.71 -15.03 5.78
CA ALA A 184 -4.50 -14.21 5.72
C ALA A 184 -3.29 -15.02 5.27
N GLU A 185 -2.74 -14.60 4.13
CA GLU A 185 -1.45 -15.06 3.64
C GLU A 185 -0.34 -14.14 4.15
N PHE A 186 0.85 -14.70 4.38
CA PHE A 186 2.05 -13.97 4.74
C PHE A 186 3.28 -14.70 4.22
N VAL A 187 4.36 -13.95 3.98
CA VAL A 187 5.57 -14.47 3.32
C VAL A 187 6.79 -14.24 4.20
N HIS A 188 7.55 -15.29 4.49
CA HIS A 188 8.88 -15.14 5.11
C HIS A 188 9.83 -14.50 4.08
N ALA A 189 10.42 -13.38 4.46
CA ALA A 189 11.25 -12.56 3.58
C ALA A 189 12.53 -12.12 4.31
N PRO A 190 13.53 -13.02 4.41
CA PRO A 190 14.80 -12.74 5.09
C PRO A 190 15.60 -11.62 4.43
N ILE A 191 15.30 -11.33 3.15
CA ILE A 191 15.87 -10.23 2.38
C ILE A 191 15.75 -8.87 3.09
N PHE A 192 14.76 -8.69 3.96
CA PHE A 192 14.56 -7.45 4.74
C PHE A 192 15.50 -7.25 5.93
N ASN A 193 16.44 -8.17 6.12
CA ASN A 193 17.56 -8.04 7.05
C ASN A 193 18.88 -7.69 6.35
N GLU A 194 18.94 -7.68 5.02
CA GLU A 194 20.15 -7.25 4.30
C GLU A 194 20.31 -5.74 4.37
N GLU A 195 21.54 -5.21 4.34
CA GLU A 195 21.80 -3.76 4.46
C GLU A 195 21.51 -2.99 3.16
N ASP A 196 21.76 -3.63 2.02
CA ASP A 196 21.47 -3.10 0.70
C ASP A 196 19.95 -3.00 0.48
N ASN A 197 19.50 -2.05 -0.35
CA ASN A 197 18.07 -1.84 -0.65
C ASN A 197 17.76 -1.70 -2.15
N ASN A 198 18.79 -1.71 -2.99
CA ASN A 198 18.61 -1.63 -4.44
C ASN A 198 18.47 -3.03 -5.03
N PHE A 199 17.71 -3.12 -6.11
CA PHE A 199 17.53 -4.35 -6.88
C PHE A 199 17.20 -4.04 -8.34
N PHE A 200 17.32 -5.05 -9.20
CA PHE A 200 16.83 -4.97 -10.57
C PHE A 200 15.49 -5.68 -10.71
N SER A 201 14.69 -5.30 -11.71
CA SER A 201 13.35 -5.88 -11.91
C SER A 201 13.38 -7.39 -12.18
N GLU A 202 14.51 -7.92 -12.68
CA GLU A 202 14.71 -9.35 -12.91
C GLU A 202 14.97 -10.12 -11.60
N ASP A 203 15.37 -9.45 -10.53
CA ASP A 203 15.57 -10.04 -9.21
C ASP A 203 14.23 -10.23 -8.44
N ILE A 204 13.08 -9.87 -9.01
CA ILE A 204 11.76 -10.02 -8.37
C ILE A 204 11.23 -11.45 -8.46
N ASP A 205 10.87 -12.05 -7.32
CA ASP A 205 10.06 -13.25 -7.26
C ASP A 205 8.61 -12.95 -7.72
N GLU A 206 8.15 -13.64 -8.77
CA GLU A 206 6.87 -13.31 -9.41
C GLU A 206 5.63 -13.64 -8.56
N LYS A 207 5.78 -14.55 -7.58
CA LYS A 207 4.69 -14.98 -6.72
C LYS A 207 4.47 -13.97 -5.59
N THR A 208 5.55 -13.49 -5.01
CA THR A 208 5.53 -12.64 -3.80
C THR A 208 5.70 -11.16 -4.14
N GLY A 209 6.33 -10.84 -5.27
CA GLY A 209 6.73 -9.49 -5.67
C GLY A 209 7.92 -8.95 -4.89
N ILE A 210 8.55 -9.79 -4.06
CA ILE A 210 9.68 -9.43 -3.21
C ILE A 210 10.98 -9.75 -3.98
N PRO A 211 12.01 -8.89 -3.95
CA PRO A 211 13.29 -9.23 -4.54
C PRO A 211 13.91 -10.46 -3.86
N VAL A 212 14.50 -11.37 -4.64
CA VAL A 212 15.27 -12.52 -4.13
C VAL A 212 16.72 -12.16 -3.81
N ARG A 213 17.15 -10.95 -4.21
CA ARG A 213 18.50 -10.44 -4.03
C ARG A 213 18.49 -8.92 -3.98
N LEU A 214 19.17 -8.35 -2.99
CA LEU A 214 19.50 -6.93 -2.94
C LEU A 214 20.97 -6.73 -3.32
N ARG A 215 21.29 -5.53 -3.78
CA ARG A 215 22.59 -5.16 -4.33
C ARG A 215 22.88 -3.71 -3.98
N LYS A 216 24.16 -3.32 -4.05
CA LYS A 216 24.58 -1.92 -3.96
C LYS A 216 24.01 -1.06 -5.10
N GLU A 217 23.90 -1.62 -6.29
CA GLU A 217 23.39 -0.96 -7.49
C GLU A 217 22.06 -1.58 -7.95
N GLY A 218 21.18 -0.76 -8.52
CA GLY A 218 19.90 -1.20 -9.06
C GLY A 218 19.13 -0.02 -9.63
N ASN A 219 18.14 -0.31 -10.48
CA ASN A 219 17.24 0.71 -11.03
C ASN A 219 15.98 0.89 -10.18
N ARG A 220 15.87 0.15 -9.08
CA ARG A 220 14.73 0.16 -8.17
C ARG A 220 15.21 0.02 -6.73
N TYR A 221 14.38 0.53 -5.83
CA TYR A 221 14.68 0.59 -4.41
C TYR A 221 13.49 0.10 -3.61
N PHE A 222 13.78 -0.68 -2.59
CA PHE A 222 12.78 -1.23 -1.70
C PHE A 222 12.82 -0.44 -0.38
N ASN A 223 11.70 0.22 -0.03
CA ASN A 223 11.62 1.00 1.20
C ASN A 223 10.74 0.29 2.22
N THR A 224 11.32 -0.03 3.38
CA THR A 224 10.64 -0.69 4.50
C THR A 224 10.79 0.07 5.82
N GLY A 225 10.85 1.39 5.80
CA GLY A 225 10.81 2.12 7.08
C GLY A 225 12.17 2.55 7.64
N GLY A 226 13.23 1.80 7.34
CA GLY A 226 14.47 1.73 8.14
C GLY A 226 14.56 0.38 8.89
N TYR A 227 15.77 -0.09 9.17
CA TYR A 227 16.01 -1.40 9.82
C TYR A 227 15.62 -1.44 11.31
N ASP A 228 15.51 -0.27 11.94
CA ASP A 228 15.29 -0.13 13.39
C ASP A 228 13.83 -0.37 13.81
N TYR A 229 12.91 -0.49 12.85
CA TYR A 229 11.49 -0.67 13.12
C TYR A 229 11.06 -2.15 13.03
N GLY A 230 10.50 -2.65 14.13
CA GLY A 230 9.91 -3.99 14.21
C GLY A 230 8.65 -4.15 13.37
N LEU A 231 7.95 -3.06 13.04
CA LEU A 231 6.85 -3.03 12.07
C LEU A 231 7.03 -1.83 11.14
N ALA A 232 6.95 -2.06 9.83
CA ALA A 232 7.03 -1.02 8.82
C ALA A 232 6.07 -1.25 7.66
N GLU A 233 5.73 -0.18 6.94
CA GLU A 233 5.03 -0.29 5.68
C GLU A 233 6.00 -0.70 4.56
N LEU A 234 5.56 -1.59 3.68
CA LEU A 234 6.21 -1.89 2.42
C LEU A 234 5.58 -1.03 1.32
N SER A 235 6.37 -0.12 0.75
CA SER A 235 6.02 0.64 -0.45
C SER A 235 6.85 0.29 -1.68
N VAL A 236 6.22 0.35 -2.85
CA VAL A 236 6.91 0.35 -4.15
C VAL A 236 7.06 1.76 -4.65
N SER A 237 8.28 2.11 -5.06
CA SER A 237 8.56 3.28 -5.88
C SER A 237 9.25 2.85 -7.17
N SER A 238 8.97 3.53 -8.28
CA SER A 238 9.84 3.46 -9.45
C SER A 238 10.75 4.67 -9.45
N MET A 239 12.04 4.47 -9.14
CA MET A 239 13.02 5.53 -9.22
C MET A 239 13.33 5.87 -10.68
N GLY A 240 12.79 7.00 -11.13
CA GLY A 240 13.38 7.86 -12.16
C GLY A 240 13.90 9.18 -11.57
N GLY A 241 14.37 9.14 -10.31
CA GLY A 241 14.70 10.32 -9.51
C GLY A 241 16.16 10.42 -9.06
N SER A 242 17.08 9.58 -9.55
CA SER A 242 18.50 9.96 -9.62
C SER A 242 18.74 10.65 -10.95
N SER A 243 18.05 11.77 -11.19
CA SER A 243 18.63 12.75 -12.09
C SER A 243 19.83 13.32 -11.34
N ASP A 244 20.98 13.32 -12.00
CA ASP A 244 22.12 14.17 -11.71
C ASP A 244 21.72 15.66 -11.75
N ILE A 245 20.86 16.07 -10.82
CA ILE A 245 20.67 17.45 -10.41
C ILE A 245 21.62 17.60 -9.23
N GLU A 246 22.85 18.04 -9.51
CA GLU A 246 23.79 18.50 -8.51
C GLU A 246 23.04 19.39 -7.49
N GLY A 247 22.89 18.88 -6.26
CA GLY A 247 22.35 19.65 -5.14
C GLY A 247 21.14 19.09 -4.40
N PHE A 248 20.52 17.97 -4.82
CA PHE A 248 19.34 17.43 -4.11
C PHE A 248 19.53 15.99 -3.59
N SER A 249 20.07 15.90 -2.38
CA SER A 249 19.90 14.73 -1.52
C SER A 249 18.50 14.80 -0.91
N ILE A 250 17.57 13.94 -1.36
CA ILE A 250 16.41 13.59 -0.52
C ILE A 250 16.94 12.56 0.48
N ASN A 251 17.48 13.08 1.57
CA ASN A 251 17.74 12.34 2.79
C ASN A 251 16.42 11.70 3.25
N SER A 252 16.20 10.44 2.88
CA SER A 252 15.07 9.63 3.32
C SER A 252 15.26 9.18 4.76
N TYR A 253 15.20 10.15 5.68
CA TYR A 253 14.98 9.91 7.10
C TYR A 253 13.51 10.23 7.40
N ASN A 254 12.86 9.34 8.16
CA ASN A 254 11.43 9.29 8.49
C ASN A 254 10.54 8.65 7.42
N CYS A 255 10.35 7.34 7.53
CA CYS A 255 9.19 6.68 6.97
C CYS A 255 7.95 7.02 7.80
N ALA A 256 7.35 8.14 7.45
CA ALA A 256 5.94 8.46 7.65
C ALA A 256 5.63 9.67 6.76
N PHE A 257 5.14 9.41 5.55
CA PHE A 257 4.57 10.38 4.59
C PHE A 257 5.52 11.46 4.05
N MET A 258 5.70 11.52 2.72
CA MET A 258 6.31 12.68 2.06
C MET A 258 5.25 13.64 1.50
N TYR A 259 5.40 14.91 1.87
CA TYR A 259 4.76 16.08 1.28
C TYR A 259 5.72 16.67 0.22
N ASN A 260 5.26 16.85 -1.02
CA ASN A 260 5.97 17.66 -2.02
C ASN A 260 5.24 19.02 -2.19
N PRO A 261 5.83 20.14 -1.76
CA PRO A 261 5.18 21.45 -1.85
C PRO A 261 4.97 21.99 -3.27
N LEU A 262 5.54 21.37 -4.31
CA LEU A 262 5.60 21.95 -5.66
C LEU A 262 4.50 21.48 -6.62
N HIS A 263 3.72 20.45 -6.28
CA HIS A 263 2.60 19.96 -7.11
C HIS A 263 1.29 19.97 -6.32
N LYS A 264 0.39 20.89 -6.67
CA LYS A 264 -0.94 21.02 -6.07
C LYS A 264 -1.95 20.15 -6.83
N GLY A 265 -2.29 19.00 -6.25
CA GLY A 265 -3.36 18.09 -6.70
C GLY A 265 -2.86 16.63 -6.68
N TRP A 266 -3.36 15.81 -5.75
CA TRP A 266 -2.82 14.47 -5.47
C TRP A 266 -3.89 13.39 -5.68
N ASN A 267 -3.58 12.38 -6.49
CA ASN A 267 -4.48 11.26 -6.79
C ASN A 267 -3.94 9.96 -6.24
N SER A 268 -4.41 9.50 -5.08
CA SER A 268 -4.23 8.10 -4.70
C SER A 268 -5.25 7.25 -5.46
N ARG A 269 -4.78 6.50 -6.45
CA ARG A 269 -5.58 5.45 -7.10
C ARG A 269 -5.37 4.14 -6.35
N VAL A 270 -6.44 3.53 -5.86
CA VAL A 270 -6.35 2.18 -5.29
C VAL A 270 -6.45 1.16 -6.43
N LEU A 271 -5.37 0.42 -6.68
CA LEU A 271 -5.40 -0.71 -7.59
C LEU A 271 -6.07 -1.89 -6.89
N LEU A 272 -7.17 -2.36 -7.46
CA LEU A 272 -7.84 -3.59 -7.09
C LEU A 272 -7.48 -4.71 -8.06
N VAL A 273 -7.44 -5.93 -7.55
CA VAL A 273 -7.12 -7.13 -8.31
C VAL A 273 -8.15 -8.19 -7.98
N LYS A 274 -8.63 -8.89 -9.00
CA LYS A 274 -9.38 -10.14 -8.85
C LYS A 274 -8.36 -11.30 -8.80
N PRO A 275 -8.24 -12.03 -7.67
CA PRO A 275 -7.29 -13.14 -7.52
C PRO A 275 -7.44 -14.22 -8.60
#